data_AF-A0A3Q3KG25-F1
#
_entry.id   AF-A0A3Q3KG25-F1
#
_cell.length_a   1.000
_cell.length_b   1.000
_cell.length_c   1.000
_cell.angle_alpha   90.00
_cell.angle_beta   90.00
_cell.angle_gamma   90.00
#
_symmetry.space_group_name_H-M   'P 1'
#
loop_
_entity.id
_entity.type
_entity.pdbx_description
1 polymer ?
#
loop_
_entity_poly.entity_id
_entity_poly.type
_entity_poly.pdbx_seq_one_letter_code
_entity_poly.pdbx_strand_id
1 'polypeptide(L)'
;LRQVQTDSEGFSTVELSEQEPAAASGPGQDLDDVLHKAVVFEGEHVMDGIYKEAQTMRKEMLLLKMDVKRLGKQNTRFLTSVRRISSIKRDSSAVGRDIKARGEAIYARLEKLGKLSKELEEEHGLTSAVARMARSQYACLTNAFHDAMSEYNEAEMVQKENCKTRIQRQAEIVGKEVSREQIDEMIETGKWNVFSDNLVLEGKTARSALSEIENRHKELLELEGRIRDIHELFFQMATLVEEQGSMLNNIEANVCATEDYVVKATAEIKKAVKYNKNNPCKKLFCCCFPCCK
;
A
#
# COMPACT_ATOMS: atom_id res chain seq x y z
N LEU A 1 39.48 -27.85 -8.33
CA LEU A 1 39.52 -27.15 -9.64
C LEU A 1 38.83 -28.00 -10.70
N ARG A 2 37.52 -27.81 -10.87
CA ARG A 2 36.85 -27.90 -12.17
C ARG A 2 35.77 -26.81 -12.14
N GLN A 3 35.83 -25.99 -13.18
CA GLN A 3 35.28 -24.64 -13.23
C GLN A 3 33.75 -24.65 -13.20
N VAL A 4 33.22 -23.86 -12.29
CA VAL A 4 31.87 -23.30 -12.37
C VAL A 4 31.95 -22.18 -13.39
N GLN A 5 31.27 -22.33 -14.53
CA GLN A 5 30.94 -21.20 -15.39
C GLN A 5 29.52 -20.76 -15.02
N THR A 6 29.45 -19.53 -14.50
CA THR A 6 28.23 -18.79 -14.22
C THR A 6 27.91 -17.92 -15.43
N ASP A 7 26.70 -18.04 -15.97
CA ASP A 7 26.13 -17.05 -16.89
C ASP A 7 25.25 -16.04 -16.12
N SER A 8 25.10 -14.85 -16.70
CA SER A 8 24.75 -13.59 -16.01
C SER A 8 23.28 -13.38 -15.61
N GLU A 9 22.43 -14.41 -15.63
CA GLU A 9 21.01 -14.29 -15.25
C GLU A 9 20.49 -15.46 -14.41
N GLY A 10 21.27 -15.94 -13.44
CA GLY A 10 20.77 -16.48 -12.16
C GLY A 10 19.62 -17.51 -12.13
N PHE A 11 19.36 -18.25 -13.21
CA PHE A 11 18.27 -19.23 -13.29
C PHE A 11 18.84 -20.62 -13.62
N SER A 12 18.63 -21.58 -12.73
CA SER A 12 18.93 -23.00 -12.99
C SER A 12 17.66 -23.68 -13.49
N THR A 13 17.56 -23.89 -14.80
CA THR A 13 16.55 -24.75 -15.42
C THR A 13 17.03 -26.20 -15.35
N VAL A 14 16.31 -27.03 -14.60
CA VAL A 14 16.45 -28.49 -14.65
C VAL A 14 15.48 -29.00 -15.72
N GLU A 15 16.00 -29.44 -16.87
CA GLU A 15 15.22 -30.20 -17.85
C GLU A 15 14.90 -31.59 -17.28
N LEU A 16 13.62 -31.95 -17.21
CA LEU A 16 13.14 -33.30 -16.91
C LEU A 16 12.72 -33.94 -18.23
N SER A 17 13.44 -34.98 -18.66
CA SER A 17 13.08 -35.79 -19.82
C SER A 17 11.85 -36.66 -19.51
N GLU A 18 10.74 -36.41 -20.20
CA GLU A 18 9.55 -37.27 -20.21
C GLU A 18 9.84 -38.56 -20.99
N GLN A 19 9.52 -39.71 -20.40
CA GLN A 19 9.50 -40.98 -21.11
C GLN A 19 8.24 -41.75 -20.72
N GLU A 20 7.31 -41.86 -21.68
CA GLU A 20 6.06 -42.63 -21.55
C GLU A 20 6.32 -44.14 -21.39
N PRO A 21 5.46 -44.88 -20.66
CA PRO A 21 5.36 -46.32 -20.84
C PRO A 21 4.02 -46.73 -21.49
N ALA A 22 4.17 -47.66 -22.44
CA ALA A 22 3.12 -48.28 -23.25
C ALA A 22 2.19 -49.22 -22.46
N ALA A 23 0.99 -49.39 -23.02
CA ALA A 23 -0.13 -50.17 -22.50
C ALA A 23 0.09 -51.70 -22.49
N ALA A 24 -0.39 -52.36 -21.44
CA ALA A 24 -0.79 -53.77 -21.47
C ALA A 24 -1.90 -54.06 -20.44
N SER A 25 -2.87 -54.86 -20.85
CA SER A 25 -4.21 -55.05 -20.31
C SER A 25 -4.38 -56.30 -19.41
N GLY A 26 -4.90 -56.10 -18.17
CA GLY A 26 -5.77 -56.96 -17.30
C GLY A 26 -5.37 -58.41 -16.93
N PRO A 27 -6.02 -59.08 -15.93
CA PRO A 27 -7.18 -58.67 -15.12
C PRO A 27 -7.07 -58.84 -13.57
N GLY A 28 -7.87 -58.01 -12.87
CA GLY A 28 -8.52 -58.13 -11.54
C GLY A 28 -7.93 -58.95 -10.37
N GLN A 29 -7.69 -58.29 -9.23
CA GLN A 29 -8.52 -58.42 -8.00
C GLN A 29 -7.98 -57.56 -6.83
N ASP A 30 -8.89 -56.75 -6.28
CA ASP A 30 -9.00 -56.12 -4.95
C ASP A 30 -7.77 -56.09 -4.02
N LEU A 31 -7.35 -54.88 -3.59
CA LEU A 31 -6.80 -54.58 -2.25
C LEU A 31 -6.56 -53.06 -2.06
N ASP A 32 -7.38 -52.47 -1.20
CA ASP A 32 -7.29 -51.20 -0.45
C ASP A 32 -6.84 -49.89 -1.15
N ASP A 33 -7.82 -48.99 -1.22
CA ASP A 33 -7.74 -47.58 -1.62
C ASP A 33 -6.81 -46.76 -0.68
N VAL A 34 -5.51 -46.75 -0.96
CA VAL A 34 -4.60 -45.76 -0.34
C VAL A 34 -4.62 -44.49 -1.18
N LEU A 35 -5.60 -43.64 -0.86
CA LEU A 35 -5.70 -42.26 -1.31
C LEU A 35 -4.32 -41.57 -1.19
N HIS A 36 -3.65 -41.32 -2.32
CA HIS A 36 -2.56 -40.37 -2.39
C HIS A 36 -3.14 -38.98 -2.09
N LYS A 37 -3.22 -38.65 -0.80
CA LYS A 37 -3.56 -37.30 -0.37
C LYS A 37 -2.41 -36.40 -0.81
N ALA A 38 -2.59 -35.71 -1.94
CA ALA A 38 -1.76 -34.58 -2.28
C ALA A 38 -1.65 -33.71 -1.03
N VAL A 39 -0.42 -33.45 -0.59
CA VAL A 39 -0.16 -32.56 0.56
C VAL A 39 -0.44 -31.14 0.06
N VAL A 40 -1.72 -30.79 -0.05
CA VAL A 40 -2.16 -29.41 -0.16
C VAL A 40 -1.89 -28.82 1.21
N PHE A 41 -0.88 -27.95 1.31
CA PHE A 41 -0.64 -27.20 2.54
C PHE A 41 -1.90 -26.36 2.81
N GLU A 42 -2.53 -26.57 3.97
CA GLU A 42 -3.81 -25.94 4.38
C GLU A 42 -3.80 -24.39 4.36
N GLY A 43 -2.66 -23.73 4.08
CA GLY A 43 -2.54 -22.28 3.97
C GLY A 43 -2.12 -21.72 2.60
N GLU A 44 -1.90 -22.54 1.57
CA GLU A 44 -1.39 -22.05 0.27
C GLU A 44 -2.36 -21.09 -0.43
N HIS A 45 -3.66 -21.41 -0.42
CA HIS A 45 -4.70 -20.56 -0.99
C HIS A 45 -4.88 -19.23 -0.23
N VAL A 46 -4.74 -19.25 1.10
CA VAL A 46 -4.84 -18.04 1.94
C VAL A 46 -3.64 -17.13 1.67
N MET A 47 -2.44 -17.70 1.58
CA MET A 47 -1.24 -16.93 1.29
C MET A 47 -1.28 -16.28 -0.11
N ASP A 48 -1.72 -17.02 -1.13
CA ASP A 48 -1.89 -16.48 -2.49
C ASP A 48 -2.92 -15.33 -2.53
N GLY A 49 -4.03 -15.47 -1.80
CA GLY A 49 -5.04 -14.41 -1.68
C GLY A 49 -4.49 -13.12 -1.07
N ILE A 50 -3.77 -13.23 0.06
CA ILE A 50 -3.13 -12.08 0.71
C ILE A 50 -2.09 -11.44 -0.20
N TYR A 51 -1.29 -12.24 -0.91
CA TYR A 51 -0.28 -11.72 -1.83
C TYR A 51 -0.90 -10.94 -2.98
N LYS A 52 -1.96 -11.46 -3.61
CA LYS A 52 -2.71 -10.80 -4.69
C LYS A 52 -3.35 -9.50 -4.23
N GLU A 53 -3.95 -9.49 -3.04
CA GLU A 53 -4.53 -8.26 -2.48
C GLU A 53 -3.44 -7.23 -2.18
N ALA A 54 -2.33 -7.64 -1.55
CA ALA A 54 -1.20 -6.76 -1.28
C ALA A 54 -0.60 -6.18 -2.57
N GLN A 55 -0.48 -6.97 -3.64
CA GLN A 55 -0.01 -6.47 -4.94
C GLN A 55 -0.97 -5.45 -5.55
N THR A 56 -2.28 -5.68 -5.42
CA THR A 56 -3.31 -4.74 -5.88
C THR A 56 -3.23 -3.43 -5.10
N MET A 57 -3.13 -3.49 -3.78
CA MET A 57 -2.98 -2.32 -2.92
C MET A 57 -1.69 -1.54 -3.22
N ARG A 58 -0.57 -2.23 -3.49
CA ARG A 58 0.68 -1.56 -3.92
C ARG A 58 0.49 -0.77 -5.21
N LYS A 59 -0.25 -1.31 -6.19
CA LYS A 59 -0.57 -0.59 -7.44
C LYS A 59 -1.43 0.64 -7.17
N GLU A 60 -2.47 0.50 -6.35
CA GLU A 60 -3.30 1.64 -5.92
C GLU A 60 -2.49 2.73 -5.20
N MET A 61 -1.53 2.33 -4.35
CA MET A 61 -0.62 3.25 -3.67
C MET A 61 0.26 4.04 -4.65
N LEU A 62 0.75 3.38 -5.70
CA LEU A 62 1.52 4.05 -6.76
C LEU A 62 0.65 5.04 -7.53
N LEU A 63 -0.61 4.68 -7.83
CA LEU A 63 -1.55 5.58 -8.48
C LEU A 63 -1.85 6.79 -7.58
N LEU A 64 -2.03 6.59 -6.27
CA LEU A 64 -2.19 7.67 -5.29
C LEU A 64 -1.00 8.64 -5.36
N LYS A 65 0.24 8.12 -5.29
CA LYS A 65 1.46 8.96 -5.40
C LYS A 65 1.55 9.70 -6.74
N MET A 66 1.11 9.07 -7.83
CA MET A 66 1.05 9.74 -9.15
C MET A 66 0.01 10.87 -9.17
N ASP A 67 -1.15 10.66 -8.57
CA ASP A 67 -2.21 11.68 -8.44
C ASP A 67 -1.71 12.87 -7.60
N VAL A 68 -1.03 12.62 -6.48
CA VAL A 68 -0.39 13.65 -5.64
C VAL A 68 0.65 14.46 -6.42
N LYS A 69 1.55 13.79 -7.15
CA LYS A 69 2.53 14.47 -8.01
C LYS A 69 1.87 15.27 -9.13
N ARG A 70 0.76 14.78 -9.68
CA ARG A 70 -0.02 15.50 -10.70
C ARG A 70 -0.63 16.77 -10.11
N LEU A 71 -1.21 16.70 -8.91
CA LEU A 71 -1.76 17.85 -8.22
C LEU A 71 -0.68 18.91 -7.97
N GLY A 72 0.48 18.52 -7.45
CA GLY A 72 1.61 19.43 -7.24
C GLY A 72 2.01 20.17 -8.52
N LYS A 73 2.10 19.45 -9.65
CA LYS A 73 2.39 20.06 -10.96
C LYS A 73 1.29 21.03 -11.40
N GLN A 74 0.01 20.69 -11.20
CA GLN A 74 -1.10 21.58 -11.53
C GLN A 74 -1.06 22.85 -10.69
N ASN A 75 -0.76 22.73 -9.39
CA ASN A 75 -0.61 23.85 -8.46
C ASN A 75 0.55 24.78 -8.88
N THR A 76 1.71 24.24 -9.27
CA THR A 76 2.81 25.06 -9.80
C THR A 76 2.43 25.77 -11.11
N ARG A 77 1.73 25.07 -12.01
CA ARG A 77 1.24 25.67 -13.28
C ARG A 77 0.22 26.77 -13.03
N PHE A 78 -0.61 26.61 -12.00
CA PHE A 78 -1.58 27.61 -11.60
C PHE A 78 -0.91 28.89 -11.10
N LEU A 79 0.18 28.76 -10.33
CA LEU A 79 0.93 29.91 -9.82
C LEU A 79 1.62 30.71 -10.94
N THR A 80 2.09 30.03 -11.98
CA THR A 80 2.89 30.59 -13.07
C THR A 80 2.07 31.02 -14.29
N SER A 81 0.84 30.53 -14.43
CA SER A 81 0.01 30.84 -15.60
C SER A 81 -0.83 32.10 -15.41
N VAL A 82 -0.81 32.98 -16.40
CA VAL A 82 -1.65 34.19 -16.48
C VAL A 82 -2.94 33.94 -17.28
N ARG A 83 -3.10 32.76 -17.90
CA ARG A 83 -4.28 32.37 -18.71
C ARG A 83 -4.84 31.02 -18.25
N ARG A 84 -6.14 30.77 -18.48
CA ARG A 84 -6.83 29.48 -18.17
C ARG A 84 -6.83 29.05 -16.69
N ILE A 85 -6.86 30.02 -15.78
CA ILE A 85 -6.94 29.81 -14.32
C ILE A 85 -8.15 28.94 -13.94
N SER A 86 -9.31 29.15 -14.58
CA SER A 86 -10.54 28.42 -14.26
C SER A 86 -10.49 26.93 -14.62
N SER A 87 -9.88 26.54 -15.75
CA SER A 87 -9.76 25.13 -16.12
C SER A 87 -8.74 24.42 -15.23
N ILE A 88 -7.59 25.05 -14.99
CA ILE A 88 -6.55 24.48 -14.11
C ILE A 88 -7.11 24.28 -12.69
N LYS A 89 -7.89 25.24 -12.17
CA LYS A 89 -8.55 25.10 -10.87
C LYS A 89 -9.50 23.90 -10.84
N ARG A 90 -10.38 23.75 -11.84
CA ARG A 90 -11.31 22.61 -11.89
C ARG A 90 -10.56 21.28 -11.92
N ASP A 91 -9.48 21.21 -12.68
CA ASP A 91 -8.66 20.00 -12.77
C ASP A 91 -8.01 19.69 -11.40
N SER A 92 -7.41 20.68 -10.72
CA SER A 92 -6.85 20.50 -9.37
C SER A 92 -7.90 20.02 -8.37
N SER A 93 -9.09 20.64 -8.34
CA SER A 93 -10.17 20.22 -7.44
C SER A 93 -10.68 18.81 -7.77
N ALA A 94 -10.69 18.41 -9.04
CA ALA A 94 -11.04 17.03 -9.43
C ALA A 94 -9.99 16.04 -8.94
N VAL A 95 -8.70 16.32 -9.16
CA VAL A 95 -7.60 15.48 -8.68
C VAL A 95 -7.62 15.35 -7.15
N GLY A 96 -7.90 16.44 -6.42
CA GLY A 96 -8.04 16.37 -4.95
C GLY A 96 -9.17 15.45 -4.49
N ARG A 97 -10.32 15.44 -5.18
CA ARG A 97 -11.41 14.49 -4.88
C ARG A 97 -11.03 13.05 -5.19
N ASP A 98 -10.32 12.82 -6.30
CA ASP A 98 -9.87 11.48 -6.69
C ASP A 98 -8.85 10.93 -5.67
N ILE A 99 -7.92 11.78 -5.20
CA ILE A 99 -6.96 11.42 -4.14
C ILE A 99 -7.71 11.02 -2.87
N LYS A 100 -8.70 11.81 -2.44
CA LYS A 100 -9.54 11.49 -1.27
C LYS A 100 -10.22 10.13 -1.42
N ALA A 101 -10.96 9.93 -2.51
CA ALA A 101 -11.70 8.69 -2.74
C ALA A 101 -10.78 7.46 -2.79
N ARG A 102 -9.60 7.59 -3.42
CA ARG A 102 -8.59 6.53 -3.46
C ARG A 102 -7.99 6.28 -2.07
N GLY A 103 -7.70 7.34 -1.31
CA GLY A 103 -7.18 7.26 0.05
C GLY A 103 -8.14 6.51 0.98
N GLU A 104 -9.42 6.86 0.98
CA GLU A 104 -10.47 6.16 1.75
C GLU A 104 -10.62 4.69 1.32
N ALA A 105 -10.54 4.40 0.02
CA ALA A 105 -10.62 3.03 -0.49
C ALA A 105 -9.40 2.17 -0.08
N ILE A 106 -8.19 2.73 -0.10
CA ILE A 106 -6.98 2.05 0.36
C ILE A 106 -7.06 1.82 1.87
N TYR A 107 -7.49 2.82 2.65
CA TYR A 107 -7.69 2.69 4.09
C TYR A 107 -8.66 1.56 4.44
N ALA A 108 -9.82 1.49 3.77
CA ALA A 108 -10.79 0.42 4.02
C ALA A 108 -10.23 -0.99 3.71
N ARG A 109 -9.31 -1.11 2.75
CA ARG A 109 -8.61 -2.38 2.46
C ARG A 109 -7.54 -2.68 3.51
N LEU A 110 -6.79 -1.67 3.96
CA LEU A 110 -5.84 -1.80 5.07
C LEU A 110 -6.56 -2.31 6.32
N GLU A 111 -7.67 -1.69 6.72
CA GLU A 111 -8.46 -2.10 7.89
C GLU A 111 -8.85 -3.60 7.82
N LYS A 112 -9.35 -4.04 6.65
CA LYS A 112 -9.70 -5.46 6.41
C LYS A 112 -8.48 -6.38 6.51
N LEU A 113 -7.36 -6.00 5.91
CA LEU A 113 -6.12 -6.77 5.99
C LEU A 113 -5.59 -6.82 7.43
N GLY A 114 -5.78 -5.76 8.21
CA GLY A 114 -5.41 -5.70 9.63
C GLY A 114 -6.21 -6.67 10.47
N LYS A 115 -7.54 -6.73 10.26
CA LYS A 115 -8.43 -7.71 10.91
C LYS A 115 -8.04 -9.15 10.53
N LEU A 116 -7.86 -9.42 9.24
CA LEU A 116 -7.40 -10.73 8.75
C LEU A 116 -6.06 -11.12 9.36
N SER A 117 -5.11 -10.19 9.47
CA SER A 117 -3.81 -10.46 10.10
C SER A 117 -3.96 -10.87 11.56
N LYS A 118 -4.86 -10.24 12.32
CA LYS A 118 -5.14 -10.60 13.72
C LYS A 118 -5.80 -11.97 13.83
N GLU A 119 -6.82 -12.24 13.01
CA GLU A 119 -7.51 -13.54 12.96
C GLU A 119 -6.55 -14.70 12.67
N LEU A 120 -5.63 -14.52 11.72
CA LEU A 120 -4.61 -15.52 11.38
C LEU A 120 -3.58 -15.73 12.50
N GLU A 121 -3.27 -14.70 13.28
CA GLU A 121 -2.42 -14.80 14.47
C GLU A 121 -3.10 -15.58 15.60
N GLU A 122 -4.41 -15.40 15.78
CA GLU A 122 -5.21 -16.14 16.76
C GLU A 122 -5.41 -17.61 16.35
N GLU A 123 -5.66 -17.88 15.07
CA GLU A 123 -5.93 -19.23 14.56
C GLU A 123 -4.67 -20.11 14.48
N HIS A 124 -3.59 -19.58 13.89
CA HIS A 124 -2.40 -20.37 13.60
C HIS A 124 -1.21 -20.08 14.54
N GLY A 125 -1.35 -19.07 15.40
CA GLY A 125 -0.29 -18.57 16.26
C GLY A 125 0.67 -17.61 15.57
N LEU A 126 1.28 -16.73 16.37
CA LEU A 126 2.18 -15.64 15.96
C LEU A 126 3.37 -16.05 15.06
N THR A 127 3.82 -17.30 15.17
CA THR A 127 5.00 -17.84 14.49
C THR A 127 4.67 -18.56 13.18
N SER A 128 3.38 -18.81 12.90
CA SER A 128 2.93 -19.41 11.64
C SER A 128 3.40 -18.60 10.42
N ALA A 129 3.76 -19.29 9.34
CA ALA A 129 4.20 -18.64 8.10
C ALA A 129 3.11 -17.72 7.52
N VAL A 130 1.84 -18.15 7.56
CA VAL A 130 0.70 -17.38 7.04
C VAL A 130 0.50 -16.09 7.85
N ALA A 131 0.50 -16.20 9.19
CA ALA A 131 0.36 -15.06 10.10
C ALA A 131 1.51 -14.05 9.94
N ARG A 132 2.76 -14.52 9.87
CA ARG A 132 3.94 -13.66 9.65
C ARG A 132 3.89 -12.95 8.31
N MET A 133 3.46 -13.64 7.25
CA MET A 133 3.32 -13.04 5.93
C MET A 133 2.24 -11.95 5.93
N ALA A 134 1.06 -12.23 6.50
CA ALA A 134 -0.04 -11.27 6.62
C ALA A 134 0.40 -10.00 7.37
N ARG A 135 1.01 -10.18 8.55
CA ARG A 135 1.54 -9.08 9.37
C ARG A 135 2.58 -8.25 8.63
N SER A 136 3.52 -8.91 7.96
CA SER A 136 4.57 -8.22 7.21
C SER A 136 4.02 -7.41 6.03
N GLN A 137 3.06 -7.96 5.28
CA GLN A 137 2.41 -7.24 4.19
C GLN A 137 1.61 -6.05 4.71
N TYR A 138 0.83 -6.24 5.76
CA TYR A 138 0.09 -5.14 6.38
C TYR A 138 1.04 -4.01 6.80
N ALA A 139 2.09 -4.30 7.57
CA ALA A 139 3.02 -3.28 8.05
C ALA A 139 3.67 -2.50 6.89
N CYS A 140 4.09 -3.22 5.84
CA CYS A 140 4.65 -2.60 4.64
C CYS A 140 3.65 -1.67 3.93
N LEU A 141 2.40 -2.11 3.78
CA LEU A 141 1.35 -1.35 3.10
C LEU A 141 0.91 -0.13 3.93
N THR A 142 0.80 -0.26 5.25
CA THR A 142 0.47 0.85 6.15
C THR A 142 1.54 1.95 6.11
N ASN A 143 2.82 1.58 6.12
CA ASN A 143 3.91 2.55 5.96
C ASN A 143 3.87 3.22 4.57
N ALA A 144 3.64 2.45 3.51
CA ALA A 144 3.54 3.01 2.16
C ALA A 144 2.35 3.97 2.01
N PHE A 145 1.25 3.72 2.72
CA PHE A 145 0.08 4.60 2.78
C PHE A 145 0.38 5.88 3.55
N HIS A 146 0.99 5.75 4.74
CA HIS A 146 1.46 6.88 5.52
C HIS A 146 2.35 7.80 4.67
N ASP A 147 3.34 7.25 3.98
CA ASP A 147 4.24 8.01 3.13
C ASP A 147 3.51 8.75 2.01
N ALA A 148 2.57 8.07 1.32
CA ALA A 148 1.80 8.68 0.24
C ALA A 148 0.90 9.83 0.74
N MET A 149 0.25 9.66 1.90
CA MET A 149 -0.59 10.68 2.52
C MET A 149 0.23 11.82 3.11
N SER A 150 1.44 11.55 3.59
CA SER A 150 2.39 12.57 4.05
C SER A 150 2.89 13.44 2.89
N GLU A 151 3.27 12.83 1.77
CA GLU A 151 3.59 13.54 0.53
C GLU A 151 2.40 14.41 0.06
N TYR A 152 1.17 13.90 0.21
CA TYR A 152 -0.04 14.66 -0.12
C TYR A 152 -0.22 15.87 0.79
N ASN A 153 -0.09 15.69 2.11
CA ASN A 153 -0.17 16.76 3.09
C ASN A 153 0.85 17.86 2.80
N GLU A 154 2.10 17.48 2.54
CA GLU A 154 3.16 18.44 2.21
C GLU A 154 2.81 19.27 0.96
N ALA A 155 2.28 18.63 -0.09
CA ALA A 155 1.86 19.32 -1.30
C ALA A 155 0.72 20.34 -1.06
N GLU A 156 -0.25 20.00 -0.20
CA GLU A 156 -1.34 20.92 0.16
C GLU A 156 -0.85 22.06 1.07
N MET A 157 0.05 21.79 2.02
CA MET A 157 0.65 22.80 2.89
C MET A 157 1.49 23.80 2.09
N VAL A 158 2.27 23.34 1.11
CA VAL A 158 2.99 24.22 0.17
C VAL A 158 2.01 25.11 -0.60
N GLN A 159 0.88 24.57 -1.07
CA GLN A 159 -0.12 25.36 -1.77
C GLN A 159 -0.80 26.38 -0.86
N LYS A 160 -1.11 26.02 0.39
CA LYS A 160 -1.63 26.94 1.41
C LYS A 160 -0.70 28.14 1.60
N GLU A 161 0.60 27.90 1.79
CA GLU A 161 1.59 28.98 1.96
C GLU A 161 1.76 29.86 0.70
N ASN A 162 1.64 29.28 -0.49
CA ASN A 162 1.64 30.03 -1.74
C ASN A 162 0.41 30.95 -1.86
N CYS A 163 -0.78 30.46 -1.46
CA CYS A 163 -2.00 31.27 -1.43
C CYS A 163 -1.88 32.44 -0.44
N LYS A 164 -1.37 32.19 0.77
CA LYS A 164 -1.12 33.26 1.77
C LYS A 164 -0.17 34.33 1.22
N THR A 165 0.95 33.92 0.64
CA THR A 165 1.94 34.84 0.06
C THR A 165 1.34 35.69 -1.07
N ARG A 166 0.46 35.12 -1.89
CA ARG A 166 -0.25 35.87 -2.93
C ARG A 166 -1.25 36.86 -2.36
N ILE A 167 -2.02 36.48 -1.34
CA ILE A 167 -2.94 37.39 -0.65
C ILE A 167 -2.19 38.59 -0.09
N GLN A 168 -1.06 38.34 0.59
CA GLN A 168 -0.22 39.39 1.15
C GLN A 168 0.25 40.38 0.07
N ARG A 169 0.81 39.88 -1.04
CA ARG A 169 1.26 40.73 -2.16
C ARG A 169 0.13 41.54 -2.78
N GLN A 170 -1.05 40.94 -2.97
CA GLN A 170 -2.19 41.65 -3.53
C GLN A 170 -2.76 42.69 -2.56
N ALA A 171 -2.66 42.46 -1.24
CA ALA A 171 -3.00 43.45 -0.22
C ALA A 171 -2.06 44.66 -0.26
N GLU A 172 -0.76 44.42 -0.42
CA GLU A 172 0.25 45.48 -0.55
C GLU A 172 0.02 46.35 -1.79
N ILE A 173 -0.39 45.77 -2.93
CA ILE A 173 -0.77 46.52 -4.15
C ILE A 173 -1.94 47.48 -3.89
N VAL A 174 -2.83 47.09 -2.99
CA VAL A 174 -4.01 47.85 -2.57
C VAL A 174 -3.65 48.87 -1.48
N GLY A 175 -2.39 48.91 -1.04
CA GLY A 175 -1.89 49.83 -0.02
C GLY A 175 -2.17 49.39 1.41
N LYS A 176 -2.49 48.11 1.62
CA LYS A 176 -2.76 47.55 2.94
C LYS A 176 -1.69 46.55 3.34
N GLU A 177 -0.96 46.86 4.40
CA GLU A 177 -0.10 45.88 5.05
C GLU A 177 -0.96 44.85 5.79
N VAL A 178 -0.74 43.57 5.51
CA VAL A 178 -1.43 42.46 6.15
C VAL A 178 -0.40 41.44 6.58
N SER A 179 -0.40 41.10 7.87
CA SER A 179 0.50 40.08 8.42
C SER A 179 0.00 38.67 8.13
N ARG A 180 0.87 37.66 8.27
CA ARG A 180 0.47 36.26 8.05
C ARG A 180 -0.58 35.81 9.07
N GLU A 181 -0.45 36.28 10.30
CA GLU A 181 -1.37 36.01 11.41
C GLU A 181 -2.77 36.55 11.11
N GLN A 182 -2.87 37.73 10.49
CA GLN A 182 -4.16 38.28 10.06
C GLN A 182 -4.79 37.48 8.91
N ILE A 183 -3.97 36.94 8.01
CA ILE A 183 -4.45 36.04 6.95
C ILE A 183 -4.95 34.72 7.57
N ASP A 184 -4.23 34.19 8.55
CA ASP A 184 -4.64 32.98 9.28
C ASP A 184 -5.93 33.19 10.07
N GLU A 185 -6.08 34.31 10.79
CA GLU A 185 -7.32 34.69 11.47
C GLU A 185 -8.50 34.82 10.48
N MET A 186 -8.26 35.39 9.29
CA MET A 186 -9.27 35.45 8.23
C MET A 186 -9.71 34.06 7.75
N ILE A 187 -8.78 33.10 7.67
CA ILE A 187 -9.10 31.71 7.30
C ILE A 187 -9.92 31.04 8.41
N GLU A 188 -9.50 31.17 9.67
CA GLU A 188 -10.15 30.54 10.84
C GLU A 188 -11.54 31.10 11.09
N THR A 189 -11.70 32.41 11.03
CA THR A 189 -12.99 33.08 11.28
C THR A 189 -13.93 33.00 10.08
N GLY A 190 -13.39 32.72 8.88
CA GLY A 190 -14.11 32.82 7.61
C GLY A 190 -14.60 34.23 7.29
N LYS A 191 -14.14 35.26 8.02
CA LYS A 191 -14.60 36.65 7.89
C LYS A 191 -13.65 37.44 7.03
N TRP A 192 -14.13 37.84 5.86
CA TRP A 192 -13.44 38.65 4.86
C TRP A 192 -13.23 40.13 5.24
N ASN A 193 -13.81 40.56 6.36
CA ASN A 193 -14.06 41.96 6.70
C ASN A 193 -12.78 42.83 6.77
N VAL A 194 -11.64 42.20 6.99
CA VAL A 194 -10.32 42.86 6.96
C VAL A 194 -10.08 43.58 5.62
N PHE A 195 -10.62 43.09 4.50
CA PHE A 195 -10.37 43.68 3.18
C PHE A 195 -11.51 44.56 2.63
N SER A 196 -12.73 44.46 3.21
CA SER A 196 -13.90 45.20 2.73
C SER A 196 -14.05 46.60 3.35
N ASP A 197 -13.62 46.80 4.59
CA ASP A 197 -14.18 47.89 5.41
C ASP A 197 -13.48 49.25 5.24
N ASN A 198 -12.36 49.34 4.50
CA ASN A 198 -11.56 50.57 4.45
C ASN A 198 -11.02 50.95 3.07
N LEU A 199 -11.49 50.32 1.98
CA LEU A 199 -10.98 50.62 0.66
C LEU A 199 -11.87 51.58 -0.13
N VAL A 200 -11.41 52.82 -0.27
CA VAL A 200 -11.89 53.71 -1.32
C VAL A 200 -11.45 53.09 -2.66
N LEU A 201 -12.37 52.38 -3.29
CA LEU A 201 -12.20 51.61 -4.52
C LEU A 201 -12.00 52.51 -5.75
N GLU A 202 -10.88 53.21 -5.83
CA GLU A 202 -10.51 53.99 -7.01
C GLU A 202 -9.55 53.21 -7.90
N GLY A 203 -9.93 53.03 -9.17
CA GLY A 203 -9.09 52.40 -10.20
C GLY A 203 -9.40 50.93 -10.52
N LYS A 204 -8.97 50.52 -11.71
CA LYS A 204 -9.13 49.13 -12.21
C LYS A 204 -8.19 48.15 -11.48
N THR A 205 -7.02 48.62 -11.06
CA THR A 205 -5.99 47.82 -10.38
C THR A 205 -6.44 47.34 -9.01
N ALA A 206 -6.98 48.24 -8.17
CA ALA A 206 -7.48 47.89 -6.84
C ALA A 206 -8.61 46.86 -6.89
N ARG A 207 -9.54 47.01 -7.84
CA ARG A 207 -10.62 46.03 -8.09
C ARG A 207 -10.09 44.66 -8.51
N SER A 208 -9.10 44.63 -9.39
CA SER A 208 -8.48 43.37 -9.82
C SER A 208 -7.77 42.66 -8.68
N ALA A 209 -7.02 43.40 -7.86
CA ALA A 209 -6.30 42.86 -6.71
C ALA A 209 -7.27 42.27 -5.68
N LEU A 210 -8.34 42.98 -5.32
CA LEU A 210 -9.37 42.46 -4.42
C LEU A 210 -10.05 41.19 -4.94
N SER A 211 -10.38 41.15 -6.23
CA SER A 211 -10.94 39.93 -6.85
C SER A 211 -9.95 38.75 -6.79
N GLU A 212 -8.66 39.02 -6.95
CA GLU A 212 -7.63 37.98 -6.80
C GLU A 212 -7.55 37.48 -5.35
N ILE A 213 -7.54 38.38 -4.36
CA ILE A 213 -7.52 38.02 -2.94
C ILE A 213 -8.77 37.18 -2.61
N GLU A 214 -9.96 37.55 -3.07
CA GLU A 214 -11.20 36.80 -2.82
C GLU A 214 -11.12 35.39 -3.39
N ASN A 215 -10.61 35.26 -4.63
CA ASN A 215 -10.41 33.96 -5.27
C ASN A 215 -9.39 33.08 -4.53
N ARG A 216 -8.31 33.69 -3.99
CA ARG A 216 -7.32 32.99 -3.17
C ARG A 216 -7.88 32.56 -1.81
N HIS A 217 -8.73 33.38 -1.19
CA HIS A 217 -9.39 33.03 0.05
C HIS A 217 -10.32 31.82 -0.12
N LYS A 218 -11.14 31.78 -1.18
CA LYS A 218 -11.97 30.59 -1.50
C LYS A 218 -11.13 29.33 -1.68
N GLU A 219 -9.96 29.46 -2.32
CA GLU A 219 -9.02 28.35 -2.50
C GLU A 219 -8.39 27.88 -1.19
N LEU A 220 -8.08 28.80 -0.27
CA LEU A 220 -7.62 28.46 1.08
C LEU A 220 -8.66 27.65 1.85
N LEU A 221 -9.93 28.05 1.79
CA LEU A 221 -11.00 27.27 2.44
C LEU A 221 -11.12 25.86 1.86
N GLU A 222 -11.01 25.71 0.54
CA GLU A 222 -10.96 24.39 -0.11
C GLU A 222 -9.73 23.57 0.31
N LEU A 223 -8.58 24.22 0.50
CA LEU A 223 -7.33 23.61 0.99
C LEU A 223 -7.46 23.12 2.43
N GLU A 224 -7.99 23.94 3.34
CA GLU A 224 -8.25 23.55 4.73
C GLU A 224 -9.17 22.33 4.81
N GLY A 225 -10.20 22.29 3.96
CA GLY A 225 -11.09 21.13 3.86
C GLY A 225 -10.34 19.85 3.51
N ARG A 226 -9.42 19.90 2.53
CA ARG A 226 -8.61 18.74 2.13
C ARG A 226 -7.59 18.35 3.20
N ILE A 227 -6.92 19.32 3.82
CA ILE A 227 -5.97 19.08 4.92
C ILE A 227 -6.70 18.40 6.09
N ARG A 228 -7.91 18.84 6.44
CA ARG A 228 -8.73 18.19 7.47
C ARG A 228 -9.08 16.74 7.11
N ASP A 229 -9.42 16.46 5.86
CA ASP A 229 -9.69 15.10 5.39
C ASP A 229 -8.42 14.20 5.49
N ILE A 230 -7.23 14.75 5.21
CA ILE A 230 -5.95 14.05 5.41
C ILE A 230 -5.72 13.74 6.89
N HIS A 231 -5.95 14.73 7.77
CA HIS A 231 -5.79 14.55 9.22
C HIS A 231 -6.72 13.49 9.78
N GLU A 232 -7.95 13.40 9.27
CA GLU A 232 -8.88 12.32 9.63
C GLU A 232 -8.30 10.95 9.27
N LEU A 233 -7.75 10.79 8.06
CA LEU A 233 -7.07 9.54 7.66
C LEU A 233 -5.84 9.23 8.52
N PHE A 234 -5.06 10.23 8.92
CA PHE A 234 -3.93 10.03 9.84
C PHE A 234 -4.38 9.61 11.24
N PHE A 235 -5.45 10.21 11.75
CA PHE A 235 -6.02 9.82 13.04
C PHE A 235 -6.49 8.37 13.01
N GLN A 236 -7.26 8.01 11.98
CA GLN A 236 -7.73 6.65 11.76
C GLN A 236 -6.58 5.63 11.61
N MET A 237 -5.47 6.03 10.98
CA MET A 237 -4.29 5.18 10.84
C MET A 237 -3.47 5.06 12.14
N ALA A 238 -3.44 6.10 12.97
CA ALA A 238 -2.81 6.02 14.29
C ALA A 238 -3.46 4.92 15.13
N THR A 239 -4.80 4.83 15.11
CA THR A 239 -5.55 3.72 15.74
C THR A 239 -5.14 2.36 15.19
N LEU A 240 -4.98 2.25 13.86
CA LEU A 240 -4.54 1.01 13.20
C LEU A 240 -3.11 0.57 13.60
N VAL A 241 -2.21 1.51 13.90
CA VAL A 241 -0.83 1.23 14.32
C VAL A 241 -0.75 0.89 15.81
N GLU A 242 -1.49 1.60 16.66
CA GLU A 242 -1.58 1.29 18.10
C GLU A 242 -2.11 -0.13 18.33
N GLU A 243 -3.13 -0.51 17.56
CA GLU A 243 -3.75 -1.84 17.60
C GLU A 243 -2.84 -3.00 17.17
N GLN A 244 -1.72 -2.72 16.48
CA GLN A 244 -0.75 -3.72 16.04
C GLN A 244 0.50 -3.82 16.91
N GLY A 245 0.69 -2.88 17.84
CA GLY A 245 1.89 -2.77 18.65
C GLY A 245 3.15 -2.42 17.84
N SER A 246 4.26 -2.19 18.55
CA SER A 246 5.57 -1.88 17.95
C SER A 246 6.22 -3.13 17.34
N MET A 247 5.64 -3.73 16.30
CA MET A 247 6.34 -4.75 15.50
C MET A 247 6.85 -4.13 14.19
N LEU A 248 7.63 -3.06 14.35
CA LEU A 248 8.42 -2.49 13.29
C LEU A 248 9.72 -3.31 13.20
N ASN A 249 9.88 -4.03 12.10
CA ASN A 249 11.10 -4.74 11.69
C ASN A 249 11.71 -5.70 12.72
N ASN A 250 11.15 -6.92 12.79
CA ASN A 250 11.92 -8.06 13.29
C ASN A 250 12.07 -9.10 12.17
N ILE A 251 12.78 -8.71 11.09
CA ILE A 251 13.24 -9.66 10.07
C ILE A 251 14.01 -10.79 10.75
N GLU A 252 14.83 -10.46 11.75
CA GLU A 252 15.59 -11.42 12.55
C GLU A 252 14.69 -12.39 13.31
N ALA A 253 13.70 -11.94 14.09
CA ALA A 253 12.77 -12.85 14.76
C ALA A 253 11.88 -13.65 13.80
N ASN A 254 11.51 -13.07 12.65
CA ASN A 254 10.77 -13.80 11.62
C ASN A 254 11.64 -14.90 10.98
N VAL A 255 12.93 -14.65 10.76
CA VAL A 255 13.87 -15.66 10.23
C VAL A 255 14.15 -16.73 11.27
N CYS A 256 14.45 -16.36 12.53
CA CYS A 256 14.66 -17.31 13.64
C CYS A 256 13.43 -18.22 13.86
N ALA A 257 12.21 -17.66 13.83
CA ALA A 257 11.01 -18.47 13.95
C ALA A 257 10.80 -19.43 12.75
N THR A 258 11.27 -19.07 11.55
CA THR A 258 11.19 -19.96 10.37
C THR A 258 12.15 -21.14 10.49
N GLU A 259 13.34 -20.91 11.03
CA GLU A 259 14.35 -21.94 11.27
C GLU A 259 13.78 -23.07 12.14
N ASP A 260 13.10 -22.73 13.24
CA ASP A 260 12.48 -23.72 14.14
C ASP A 260 11.45 -24.63 13.44
N TYR A 261 10.65 -24.08 12.52
CA TYR A 261 9.68 -24.87 11.76
C TYR A 261 10.36 -25.76 10.71
N VAL A 262 11.38 -25.25 10.01
CA VAL A 262 12.15 -26.04 9.03
C VAL A 262 12.87 -27.20 9.70
N VAL A 263 13.42 -26.99 10.91
CA VAL A 263 14.03 -28.06 11.71
C VAL A 263 13.01 -29.16 12.03
N LYS A 264 11.81 -28.79 12.48
CA LYS A 264 10.71 -29.74 12.77
C LYS A 264 10.25 -30.48 11.51
N ALA A 265 10.02 -29.77 10.40
CA ALA A 265 9.63 -30.36 9.13
C ALA A 265 10.69 -31.33 8.60
N THR A 266 11.97 -30.98 8.70
CA THR A 266 13.08 -31.85 8.31
C THR A 266 13.12 -33.13 9.15
N ALA A 267 12.79 -33.04 10.45
CA ALA A 267 12.68 -34.21 11.31
C ALA A 267 11.52 -35.14 10.89
N GLU A 268 10.37 -34.59 10.54
CA GLU A 268 9.22 -35.36 10.03
C GLU A 268 9.50 -35.99 8.66
N ILE A 269 10.16 -35.28 7.74
CA ILE A 269 10.60 -35.83 6.45
C ILE A 269 11.58 -37.00 6.67
N LYS A 270 12.53 -36.87 7.60
CA LYS A 270 13.44 -37.97 7.96
C LYS A 270 12.69 -39.20 8.47
N LYS A 271 11.65 -39.01 9.29
CA LYS A 271 10.77 -40.11 9.74
C LYS A 271 10.00 -40.72 8.57
N ALA A 272 9.42 -39.91 7.69
CA ALA A 272 8.70 -40.35 6.50
C ALA A 272 9.61 -41.17 5.55
N VAL A 273 10.85 -40.72 5.31
CA VAL A 273 11.85 -41.48 4.54
C VAL A 273 12.17 -42.82 5.23
N LYS A 274 12.31 -42.83 6.56
CA LYS A 274 12.54 -44.07 7.32
C LYS A 274 11.34 -45.03 7.19
N TYR A 275 10.11 -44.52 7.25
CA TYR A 275 8.90 -45.33 7.04
C TYR A 275 8.81 -45.85 5.61
N ASN A 276 9.09 -45.02 4.59
CA ASN A 276 9.12 -45.45 3.19
C ASN A 276 10.19 -46.54 2.95
N LYS A 277 11.39 -46.39 3.54
CA LYS A 277 12.47 -47.38 3.46
C LYS A 277 12.14 -48.68 4.21
N ASN A 278 11.37 -48.59 5.29
CA ASN A 278 10.91 -49.73 6.07
C ASN A 278 9.53 -50.24 5.66
N ASN A 279 8.97 -49.74 4.55
CA ASN A 279 7.67 -50.16 4.06
C ASN A 279 7.73 -51.66 3.72
N PRO A 280 6.97 -52.52 4.43
CA PRO A 280 7.01 -53.96 4.25
C PRO A 280 6.65 -54.35 2.82
N CYS A 281 5.80 -53.59 2.12
CA CYS A 281 5.50 -53.84 0.70
C CYS A 281 6.75 -53.70 -0.19
N LYS A 282 7.61 -52.71 0.06
CA LYS A 282 8.89 -52.56 -0.68
C LYS A 282 9.93 -53.61 -0.30
N LYS A 283 9.87 -54.15 0.92
CA LYS A 283 10.83 -55.17 1.41
C LYS A 283 10.42 -56.60 1.06
N LEU A 284 9.12 -56.92 1.04
CA LEU A 284 8.61 -58.27 0.74
C LEU A 284 8.37 -58.49 -0.76
N PHE A 285 7.97 -57.46 -1.52
CA PHE A 285 7.58 -57.61 -2.93
C PHE A 285 8.63 -57.17 -3.96
N CYS A 286 9.88 -56.97 -3.55
CA CYS A 286 10.99 -56.56 -4.43
C CYS A 286 11.28 -57.56 -5.58
N CYS A 287 10.81 -58.81 -5.46
CA CYS A 287 11.10 -59.86 -6.44
C CYS A 287 9.91 -60.25 -7.33
N CYS A 288 8.67 -59.83 -7.03
CA CYS A 288 7.47 -60.43 -7.64
C CYS A 288 6.45 -59.44 -8.27
N PHE A 289 6.69 -58.12 -8.25
CA PHE A 289 5.82 -57.17 -8.95
C PHE A 289 6.64 -56.15 -9.77
N PRO A 290 6.45 -56.04 -11.10
CA PRO A 290 7.23 -55.13 -11.95
C PRO A 290 6.97 -53.63 -11.73
N CYS A 291 6.10 -53.24 -10.80
CA CYS A 291 5.60 -51.86 -10.67
C CYS A 291 6.36 -51.01 -9.63
N CYS A 292 7.56 -51.39 -9.24
CA CYS A 292 8.40 -50.60 -8.32
C CYS A 292 9.80 -50.38 -8.92
N LYS A 293 9.87 -49.54 -9.96
CA LYS A 293 11.06 -48.77 -10.30
C LYS A 293 10.71 -47.30 -10.24
#